data_AF-A0AAX5NND3-F1
#
_entry.id   AF-A0AAX5NND3-F1
#
_cell.length_a   1.000
_cell.length_b   1.000
_cell.length_c   1.000
_cell.angle_alpha   90.00
_cell.angle_beta   90.00
_cell.angle_gamma   90.00
#
_symmetry.space_group_name_H-M   'P 1'
#
loop_
_entity.id
_entity.type
_entity.pdbx_description
1 polymer ?
#
loop_
_entity_poly.entity_id
_entity_poly.type
_entity_poly.pdbx_seq_one_letter_code
_entity_poly.pdbx_strand_id
1 'polypeptide(L)'
;SSWFVLSSIGLFPVCPGRPYYWINAPVFDTVTLHPTSQQEFNIHVNRPDAECIYIQKAILNGKVLNRSWFSYDEIMQGGDLTLELGKLPNKHWGH
;
A
#
# COMPACT_ATOMS: atom_id res chain seq x y z
N SER A 1 -13.00 14.44 5.16
CA SER A 1 -12.86 14.35 3.69
C SER A 1 -12.20 13.03 3.32
N SER A 2 -12.84 12.18 2.51
CA SER A 2 -12.38 10.80 2.23
C SER A 2 -11.02 10.72 1.52
N TRP A 3 -10.65 11.76 0.78
CA TRP A 3 -9.36 11.88 0.09
C TRP A 3 -8.13 11.89 1.03
N PHE A 4 -8.25 12.62 2.15
CA PHE A 4 -7.16 12.75 3.12
C PHE A 4 -6.92 11.44 3.86
N VAL A 5 -8.00 10.74 4.22
CA VAL A 5 -7.92 9.44 4.90
C VAL A 5 -7.22 8.43 4.00
N LEU A 6 -7.64 8.32 2.73
CA LEU A 6 -7.07 7.41 1.74
C LEU A 6 -5.59 7.69 1.48
N SER A 7 -5.23 8.96 1.24
CA SER A 7 -3.84 9.36 1.02
C SER A 7 -2.96 9.07 2.24
N SER A 8 -3.49 9.28 3.46
CA SER A 8 -2.75 9.03 4.71
C SER A 8 -2.46 7.55 4.94
N ILE A 9 -3.33 6.65 4.48
CA ILE A 9 -3.13 5.20 4.57
C ILE A 9 -2.37 4.62 3.36
N GLY A 10 -1.86 5.47 2.45
CA GLY A 10 -1.08 5.03 1.31
C GLY A 10 -1.91 4.41 0.18
N LEU A 11 -3.24 4.61 0.18
CA LEU A 11 -4.14 4.10 -0.86
C LEU A 11 -4.74 5.23 -1.65
N PHE A 12 -4.70 5.14 -2.96
CA PHE A 12 -5.35 6.13 -3.82
C PHE A 12 -6.25 5.46 -4.86
N PRO A 13 -7.58 5.72 -4.84
CA PRO A 13 -8.48 5.23 -5.86
C PRO A 13 -8.27 6.05 -7.14
N VAL A 14 -7.69 5.43 -8.17
CA VAL A 14 -7.28 6.14 -9.38
C VAL A 14 -8.47 6.51 -10.26
N CYS A 15 -9.52 5.69 -10.27
CA CYS A 15 -10.74 5.92 -11.02
C CYS A 15 -11.92 5.24 -10.34
N PRO A 16 -12.99 5.96 -9.97
CA PRO A 16 -14.26 5.32 -9.62
C PRO A 16 -14.72 4.44 -10.80
N GLY A 17 -14.91 3.14 -10.57
CA GLY A 17 -15.32 2.18 -11.60
C GLY A 17 -14.20 1.30 -12.18
N ARG A 18 -12.94 1.50 -11.80
CA ARG A 18 -11.88 0.50 -12.01
C ARG A 18 -11.38 -0.01 -10.66
N PRO A 19 -11.33 -1.33 -10.43
CA PRO A 19 -11.05 -1.92 -9.12
C PRO A 19 -9.53 -1.93 -8.82
N TYR A 20 -8.84 -0.80 -8.96
CA TYR A 20 -7.40 -0.69 -8.72
C TYR A 20 -7.07 0.43 -7.74
N TYR A 21 -6.22 0.12 -6.78
CA TYR A 21 -5.68 1.07 -5.81
C TYR A 21 -4.20 1.25 -6.07
N TRP A 22 -3.75 2.50 -6.17
CA TRP A 22 -2.33 2.80 -6.25
C TRP A 22 -1.71 2.86 -4.85
N ILE A 23 -0.48 2.36 -4.79
CA ILE A 23 0.35 2.37 -3.58
C ILE A 23 1.06 3.71 -3.51
N ASN A 24 0.79 4.44 -2.43
CA ASN A 24 1.57 5.58 -2.01
C ASN A 24 2.27 5.26 -0.69
N ALA A 25 3.31 6.03 -0.36
CA ALA A 25 3.93 5.94 0.95
C ALA A 25 2.92 6.39 2.03
N PRO A 26 2.48 5.48 2.92
CA PRO A 26 1.55 5.84 3.97
C PRO A 26 2.26 6.66 5.05
N VAL A 27 1.48 7.47 5.76
CA VAL A 27 1.97 8.26 6.90
C VAL A 27 2.16 7.38 8.13
N PHE A 28 1.36 6.31 8.24
CA PHE A 28 1.41 5.36 9.35
C PHE A 28 2.31 4.17 9.04
N ASP A 29 2.94 3.62 10.07
CA ASP A 29 3.80 2.43 9.94
C ASP A 29 3.00 1.13 9.88
N THR A 30 1.81 1.13 10.46
CA THR A 30 0.87 0.00 10.37
C THR A 30 -0.53 0.52 10.12
N VAL A 31 -1.21 -0.07 9.14
CA VAL A 31 -2.62 0.18 8.85
C VAL A 31 -3.33 -1.16 8.74
N THR A 32 -4.39 -1.35 9.51
CA THR A 32 -5.27 -2.51 9.37
C THR A 32 -6.59 -2.07 8.75
N LEU A 33 -6.95 -2.69 7.65
CA LEU A 33 -8.25 -2.55 7.00
C LEU A 33 -9.08 -3.79 7.28
N HIS A 34 -10.39 -3.58 7.48
CA HIS A 34 -11.37 -4.65 7.63
C HIS A 34 -12.34 -4.59 6.45
N PRO A 35 -12.04 -5.23 5.31
CA PRO A 35 -12.87 -5.14 4.10
C PRO A 35 -14.21 -5.85 4.29
N THR A 36 -14.25 -6.89 5.12
CA THR A 36 -15.44 -7.60 5.56
C THR A 36 -15.33 -7.91 7.05
N SER A 37 -16.40 -8.43 7.66
CA SER A 37 -16.37 -8.82 9.09
C SER A 37 -15.46 -10.01 9.40
N GLN A 38 -14.93 -10.70 8.39
CA GLN A 38 -14.12 -11.92 8.54
C GLN A 38 -12.70 -11.77 8.02
N GLN A 39 -12.42 -10.71 7.27
CA GLN A 39 -11.14 -10.52 6.60
C GLN A 39 -10.42 -9.27 7.10
N GLU A 40 -9.12 -9.36 7.23
CA GLU A 40 -8.23 -8.24 7.54
C GLU A 40 -7.21 -8.09 6.43
N PHE A 41 -6.89 -6.84 6.09
CA PHE A 41 -5.82 -6.49 5.19
C PHE A 41 -4.87 -5.53 5.90
N ASN A 42 -3.68 -6.00 6.21
CA ASN A 42 -2.68 -5.28 6.98
C ASN A 42 -1.62 -4.69 6.04
N ILE A 43 -1.33 -3.41 6.23
CA ILE A 43 -0.25 -2.71 5.54
C ILE A 43 0.83 -2.42 6.58
N HIS A 44 2.00 -3.03 6.40
CA HIS A 44 3.17 -2.85 7.24
C HIS A 44 4.21 -2.05 6.48
N VAL A 45 4.69 -0.98 7.08
CA VAL A 45 5.66 -0.07 6.47
C VAL A 45 6.93 -0.12 7.29
N ASN A 46 7.98 -0.63 6.66
CA ASN A 46 9.31 -0.64 7.23
C ASN A 46 10.08 0.56 6.69
N ARG A 47 10.35 1.51 7.58
CA ARG A 47 11.17 2.69 7.26
C ARG A 47 12.07 3.04 8.45
N PRO A 48 13.34 3.39 8.21
CA PRO A 48 14.26 3.74 9.30
C PRO A 48 14.02 5.15 9.88
N ASP A 49 13.35 6.03 9.14
CA ASP A 49 13.05 7.40 9.56
C ASP A 49 11.83 7.96 8.81
N ALA A 50 11.16 8.96 9.37
CA ALA A 50 9.98 9.60 8.78
C ALA A 50 10.26 10.29 7.42
N GLU A 51 11.52 10.67 7.15
CA GLU A 51 11.95 11.21 5.84
C GLU A 51 11.98 10.15 4.73
N CYS A 52 11.91 8.86 5.07
CA CYS A 52 11.89 7.78 4.08
C CYS A 52 10.49 7.67 3.46
N ILE A 53 10.30 8.39 2.36
CA ILE A 53 9.01 8.52 1.65
C ILE A 53 8.96 7.76 0.33
N TYR A 54 10.04 7.10 -0.11
CA TYR A 54 10.08 6.41 -1.39
C TYR A 54 10.00 4.89 -1.22
N ILE A 55 9.01 4.27 -1.84
CA ILE A 55 8.87 2.81 -1.83
C ILE A 55 10.02 2.19 -2.62
N GLN A 56 10.80 1.34 -1.94
CA GLN A 56 11.88 0.56 -2.52
C GLN A 56 11.38 -0.80 -2.99
N LYS A 57 10.45 -1.39 -2.25
CA LYS A 57 9.92 -2.73 -2.49
C LYS A 57 8.54 -2.87 -1.86
N ALA A 58 7.67 -3.62 -2.54
CA ALA A 58 6.40 -4.06 -2.00
C ALA A 58 6.32 -5.59 -2.02
N ILE A 59 5.76 -6.18 -0.99
CA ILE A 59 5.56 -7.62 -0.85
C ILE A 59 4.10 -7.83 -0.45
N LEU A 60 3.32 -8.49 -1.31
CA LEU A 60 1.92 -8.81 -1.06
C LEU A 60 1.81 -10.30 -0.80
N ASN A 61 1.34 -10.68 0.39
CA ASN A 61 1.16 -12.08 0.80
C ASN A 61 2.41 -12.94 0.55
N GLY A 62 3.59 -12.39 0.90
CA GLY A 62 4.90 -13.03 0.71
C GLY A 62 5.46 -13.00 -0.71
N LYS A 63 4.72 -12.48 -1.70
CA LYS A 63 5.17 -12.36 -3.09
C LYS A 63 5.63 -10.95 -3.41
N VAL A 64 6.79 -10.81 -4.05
CA VAL A 64 7.29 -9.50 -4.48
C VAL A 64 6.32 -8.91 -5.51
N LEU A 65 5.85 -7.70 -5.21
CA LEU A 65 4.95 -6.94 -6.05
C LEU A 65 5.78 -5.88 -6.79
N ASN A 66 6.00 -6.08 -8.09
CA ASN A 66 6.76 -5.14 -8.93
C ASN A 66 5.90 -4.02 -9.53
N ARG A 67 4.59 -4.05 -9.29
CA ARG A 67 3.63 -3.03 -9.74
C ARG A 67 3.27 -2.07 -8.60
N SER A 68 2.95 -0.83 -8.94
CA SER A 68 2.54 0.24 -8.02
C SER A 68 1.04 0.21 -7.69
N TRP A 69 0.36 -0.91 -7.94
CA TRP A 69 -1.08 -1.05 -7.71
C TRP A 69 -1.48 -2.47 -7.31
N PHE A 70 -2.61 -2.59 -6.63
CA PHE A 70 -3.29 -3.86 -6.38
C PHE A 70 -4.79 -3.74 -6.66
N SER A 71 -5.43 -4.87 -6.93
CA SER A 71 -6.86 -4.89 -7.23
C SER A 71 -7.70 -4.85 -5.96
N TYR A 72 -8.96 -4.43 -6.09
CA TYR A 72 -9.94 -4.54 -5.02
C TYR A 72 -10.09 -5.98 -4.53
N ASP A 73 -10.05 -6.96 -5.42
CA ASP A 73 -10.17 -8.37 -5.06
C ASP A 73 -9.00 -8.83 -4.17
N GLU A 74 -7.79 -8.30 -4.38
CA GLU A 74 -6.64 -8.58 -3.52
C GLU A 74 -6.83 -8.03 -2.10
N ILE A 75 -7.49 -6.89 -1.95
CA ILE A 75 -7.87 -6.34 -0.63
C ILE A 75 -8.95 -7.21 0.00
N MET A 76 -9.97 -7.58 -0.78
CA MET A 76 -11.12 -8.36 -0.28
C MET A 76 -10.75 -9.77 0.16
N GLN A 77 -9.71 -10.35 -0.43
CA GLN A 77 -9.12 -11.61 0.04
C GLN A 77 -8.32 -11.46 1.34
N GLY A 78 -7.97 -10.23 1.72
CA GLY A 78 -7.17 -9.92 2.89
C GLY A 78 -5.70 -10.31 2.76
N GLY A 79 -5.02 -10.30 3.91
CA GLY A 79 -3.61 -10.66 4.05
C GLY A 79 -2.72 -9.48 4.39
N ASP A 80 -1.44 -9.55 3.99
CA ASP A 80 -0.39 -8.63 4.41
C ASP A 80 0.33 -8.00 3.22
N LEU A 81 0.40 -6.67 3.22
CA LEU A 81 1.23 -5.87 2.34
C LEU A 81 2.39 -5.28 3.14
N THR A 82 3.62 -5.68 2.85
CA THR A 82 4.82 -5.07 3.41
C THR A 82 5.43 -4.10 2.41
N LEU A 83 5.64 -2.85 2.83
CA LEU A 83 6.31 -1.81 2.07
C LEU A 83 7.65 -1.50 2.73
N GLU A 84 8.74 -1.58 1.96
CA GLU A 84 10.05 -1.10 2.40
C GLU A 84 10.26 0.30 1.82
N LEU A 85 10.47 1.31 2.67
CA LEU A 85 10.65 2.69 2.24
C LEU A 85 12.10 3.14 2.47
N GLY A 86 12.55 4.06 1.63
CA GLY A 86 13.89 4.64 1.67
C GLY A 86 13.89 6.13 1.35
N LYS A 87 15.05 6.77 1.52
CA LYS A 87 15.24 8.21 1.31
C LYS A 87 15.33 8.63 -0.17
N LEU A 88 15.66 7.69 -1.06
CA LEU A 88 15.89 7.97 -2.48
C LEU A 88 14.88 7.22 -3.36
N PRO A 89 14.47 7.80 -4.50
CA PRO A 89 13.54 7.14 -5.40
C PRO A 89 14.16 5.87 -6.00
N ASN A 90 13.42 4.76 -5.95
CA ASN A 90 13.80 3.54 -6.65
C ASN A 90 13.31 3.59 -8.10
N LYS A 91 14.24 3.69 -9.06
CA LYS A 91 13.92 3.69 -10.50
C LYS A 91 13.67 2.30 -11.07
N HIS A 92 13.80 1.23 -10.29
CA HIS A 92 13.65 -0.16 -10.76
C HIS A 92 12.36 -0.82 -10.25
N TRP A 93 11.57 -0.13 -9.43
CA TRP A 93 10.32 -0.63 -8.87
C TRP A 93 9.12 0.18 -9.40
N GLY A 94 7.99 -0.49 -9.68
CA GLY A 94 6.75 0.16 -10.10
C GLY A 94 6.63 0.47 -11.59
N HIS A 95 7.32 -0.29 -12.46
CA HIS A 95 7.16 -0.25 -13.92
C HIS A 95 5.97 -1.07 -14.40
#